data_AF-A0A9Q0PNF4-F1
#
_entry.id   AF-A0A9Q0PNF4-F1
#
_cell.length_a   1.000
_cell.length_b   1.000
_cell.length_c   1.000
_cell.angle_alpha   90.00
_cell.angle_beta   90.00
_cell.angle_gamma   90.00
#
_symmetry.space_group_name_H-M   'P 1'
#
loop_
_entity.id
_entity.type
_entity.pdbx_description
1 polymer ?
#
loop_
_entity_poly.entity_id
_entity_poly.type
_entity_poly.pdbx_seq_one_letter_code
_entity_poly.pdbx_strand_id
1 'polypeptide(L)'
;MRIEEERIEAEKKHVKEEAQQLALIFETVGAFKVKRKGGKGGQIFGTVTAQDLVDIIKAQIQRDVDKRIVSLPEIRETGEYIAELKLHPEVTAQVRLNVYAN
;
A
#
# COMPACT_ATOMS: atom_id res chain seq x y z
N MET A 1 6.73 18.03 -35.69
CA MET A 1 6.04 17.00 -34.90
C MET A 1 6.91 16.37 -33.80
N ARG A 2 8.04 16.99 -33.37
CA ARG A 2 8.90 16.48 -32.27
C ARG A 2 8.60 17.08 -30.88
N ILE A 3 7.88 18.19 -30.83
CA ILE A 3 7.63 18.95 -29.59
C ILE A 3 6.57 18.25 -28.71
N GLU A 4 5.72 17.40 -29.29
CA GLU A 4 4.69 16.68 -28.54
C GLU A 4 5.26 15.48 -27.76
N GLU A 5 6.27 14.79 -28.33
CA GLU A 5 6.93 13.66 -27.66
C GLU A 5 7.70 14.10 -26.41
N GLU A 6 8.41 15.23 -26.46
CA GLU A 6 9.14 15.77 -25.31
C GLU A 6 8.21 16.17 -24.15
N ARG A 7 7.00 16.68 -24.44
CA ARG A 7 6.03 17.01 -23.38
C ARG A 7 5.50 15.75 -22.72
N ILE A 8 5.21 14.71 -23.50
CA ILE A 8 4.75 13.43 -22.97
C ILE A 8 5.84 12.75 -22.15
N GLU A 9 7.12 12.86 -22.55
CA GLU A 9 8.25 12.31 -21.79
C GLU A 9 8.54 13.08 -20.50
N ALA A 10 8.47 14.41 -20.53
CA ALA A 10 8.63 15.23 -19.33
C ALA A 10 7.52 14.94 -18.32
N GLU A 11 6.26 14.89 -18.78
CA GLU A 11 5.11 14.62 -17.92
C GLU A 11 5.16 13.19 -17.35
N LYS A 12 5.60 12.21 -18.14
CA LYS A 12 5.86 10.84 -17.64
C LYS A 12 6.97 10.79 -16.59
N LYS A 13 8.05 11.57 -16.75
CA LYS A 13 9.12 11.62 -15.75
C LYS A 13 8.64 12.23 -14.44
N HIS A 14 7.93 13.34 -14.49
CA HIS A 14 7.37 13.97 -13.30
C HIS A 14 6.43 13.03 -12.54
N VAL A 15 5.51 12.36 -13.25
CA VAL A 15 4.60 11.39 -12.65
C VAL A 15 5.36 10.20 -12.05
N LYS A 16 6.43 9.72 -12.70
CA LYS A 16 7.26 8.64 -12.20
C LYS A 16 8.03 9.04 -10.94
N GLU A 17 8.62 10.23 -10.92
CA GLU A 17 9.34 10.75 -9.76
C GLU A 17 8.40 10.97 -8.58
N GLU A 18 7.22 11.54 -8.79
CA GLU A 18 6.21 11.70 -7.75
C GLU A 18 5.78 10.33 -7.19
N ALA A 19 5.51 9.35 -8.07
CA ALA A 19 5.17 8.00 -7.65
C ALA A 19 6.31 7.33 -6.86
N GLN A 20 7.57 7.54 -7.25
CA GLN A 20 8.74 7.01 -6.55
C GLN A 20 8.90 7.64 -5.16
N GLN A 21 8.74 8.97 -5.06
CA GLN A 21 8.76 9.65 -3.76
C GLN A 21 7.65 9.14 -2.86
N LEU A 22 6.44 8.97 -3.40
CA LEU A 22 5.32 8.34 -2.72
C LEU A 22 5.69 6.94 -2.22
N ALA A 23 6.22 6.09 -3.09
CA ALA A 23 6.63 4.73 -2.76
C ALA A 23 7.67 4.71 -1.63
N LEU A 24 8.66 5.60 -1.69
CA LEU A 24 9.68 5.72 -0.65
C LEU A 24 9.09 6.16 0.70
N ILE A 25 8.10 7.05 0.68
CA ILE A 25 7.36 7.45 1.90
C ILE A 25 6.62 6.25 2.48
N PHE A 26 5.90 5.48 1.65
CA PHE A 26 5.21 4.26 2.10
C PHE A 26 6.18 3.24 2.73
N GLU A 27 7.31 3.02 2.09
CA GLU A 27 8.33 2.07 2.53
C GLU A 27 9.04 2.53 3.81
N THR A 28 9.26 3.84 3.96
CA THR A 28 9.85 4.46 5.16
C THR A 28 8.92 4.37 6.37
N VAL A 29 7.60 4.51 6.16
CA VAL A 29 6.60 4.36 7.23
C VAL A 29 6.56 2.92 7.72
N GLY A 30 6.78 1.95 6.81
CA GLY A 30 7.45 0.67 7.07
C GLY A 30 6.68 -0.38 7.88
N ALA A 31 5.92 -0.02 8.90
CA ALA A 31 5.23 -0.96 9.77
C ALA A 31 3.87 -0.41 10.24
N PHE A 32 2.82 -0.84 9.55
CA PHE A 32 1.44 -0.54 9.89
C PHE A 32 0.94 -1.55 10.91
N LYS A 33 0.35 -1.05 11.98
CA LYS A 33 -0.10 -1.88 13.11
C LYS A 33 -1.61 -2.08 13.05
N VAL A 34 -2.04 -3.25 12.62
CA VAL A 34 -3.47 -3.61 12.50
C VAL A 34 -3.95 -4.32 13.76
N LYS A 35 -4.82 -3.65 14.52
CA LYS A 35 -5.45 -4.23 15.71
C LYS A 35 -6.75 -4.92 15.31
N ARG A 36 -6.83 -6.24 15.46
CA ARG A 36 -8.06 -7.01 15.23
C ARG A 36 -8.44 -7.82 16.47
N LYS A 37 -9.70 -8.23 16.57
CA LYS A 37 -10.14 -9.14 17.64
C LYS A 37 -9.56 -10.52 17.37
N GLY A 38 -8.91 -11.12 18.37
CA GLY A 38 -8.47 -12.51 18.27
C GLY A 38 -9.65 -13.48 18.20
N GLY A 39 -9.58 -14.43 17.29
CA GLY A 39 -10.41 -15.64 17.24
C GLY A 39 -9.74 -16.81 17.96
N LYS A 40 -10.37 -17.98 17.91
CA LYS A 40 -9.85 -19.21 18.53
C LYS A 40 -8.65 -19.72 17.71
N GLY A 41 -7.49 -19.90 18.35
CA GLY A 41 -6.33 -20.58 17.74
C GLY A 41 -5.42 -19.72 16.84
N GLY A 42 -5.31 -18.40 17.06
CA GLY A 42 -4.39 -17.53 16.31
C GLY A 42 -4.98 -16.91 15.04
N GLN A 43 -6.20 -17.29 14.68
CA GLN A 43 -6.99 -16.61 13.66
C GLN A 43 -7.55 -15.29 14.19
N ILE A 44 -7.71 -14.29 13.34
CA ILE A 44 -8.42 -13.04 13.67
C ILE A 44 -9.90 -13.14 13.31
N PHE A 45 -10.73 -12.42 14.04
CA PHE A 45 -12.15 -12.28 13.74
C PHE A 45 -12.32 -11.30 12.56
N GLY A 46 -12.51 -11.88 11.37
CA GLY A 46 -12.60 -11.17 10.10
C GLY A 46 -11.39 -11.39 9.20
N THR A 47 -11.39 -10.73 8.05
CA THR A 47 -10.30 -10.80 7.07
C THR A 47 -9.72 -9.41 6.90
N VAL A 48 -8.39 -9.25 6.99
CA VAL A 48 -7.74 -8.03 6.52
C VAL A 48 -7.75 -8.08 5.01
N THR A 49 -8.43 -7.10 4.40
CA THR A 49 -8.54 -6.96 2.96
C THR A 49 -7.76 -5.74 2.51
N ALA A 50 -7.56 -5.60 1.20
CA ALA A 50 -6.97 -4.39 0.62
C ALA A 50 -7.67 -3.10 1.11
N GLN A 51 -8.95 -3.16 1.48
CA GLN A 51 -9.70 -2.02 1.97
C GLN A 51 -9.23 -1.53 3.35
N ASP A 52 -8.89 -2.46 4.25
CA ASP A 52 -8.30 -2.14 5.55
C ASP A 52 -6.94 -1.47 5.36
N LEU A 53 -6.18 -1.99 4.39
CA LEU A 53 -4.87 -1.50 4.03
C LEU A 53 -4.89 -0.07 3.49
N VAL A 54 -5.84 0.21 2.59
CA VAL A 54 -6.09 1.56 2.06
C VAL A 54 -6.47 2.51 3.20
N ASP A 55 -7.33 2.08 4.12
CA ASP A 55 -7.77 2.91 5.25
C ASP A 55 -6.61 3.24 6.19
N ILE A 56 -5.79 2.26 6.53
CA ILE A 56 -4.60 2.42 7.37
C ILE A 56 -3.56 3.34 6.71
N ILE A 57 -3.34 3.15 5.41
CA ILE A 57 -2.47 4.01 4.61
C ILE A 57 -2.99 5.45 4.61
N LYS A 58 -4.29 5.62 4.40
CA LYS A 58 -4.94 6.93 4.41
C LYS A 58 -4.84 7.56 5.80
N ALA A 59 -4.98 6.79 6.87
CA ALA A 59 -4.85 7.27 8.24
C ALA A 59 -3.42 7.73 8.56
N GLN A 60 -2.39 7.01 8.11
CA GLN A 60 -1.01 7.30 8.49
C GLN A 60 -0.32 8.32 7.57
N ILE A 61 -0.62 8.27 6.27
CA ILE A 61 0.08 9.07 5.23
C ILE A 61 -0.86 10.15 4.66
N GLN A 62 -2.15 10.15 5.03
CA GLN A 62 -3.17 11.07 4.49
C GLN A 62 -3.20 11.06 2.95
N ARG A 63 -2.99 9.87 2.39
CA ARG A 63 -2.94 9.63 0.95
C ARG A 63 -4.07 8.68 0.56
N ASP A 64 -4.80 9.03 -0.49
CA ASP A 64 -5.77 8.12 -1.09
C ASP A 64 -5.05 7.13 -2.01
N VAL A 65 -5.17 5.85 -1.71
CA VAL A 65 -4.68 4.76 -2.54
C VAL A 65 -5.88 3.96 -3.01
N ASP A 66 -5.91 3.63 -4.31
CA ASP A 66 -6.99 2.84 -4.86
C ASP A 66 -6.81 1.35 -4.51
N LYS A 67 -7.84 0.68 -4.01
CA LYS A 67 -7.77 -0.76 -3.69
C LYS A 67 -7.44 -1.64 -4.91
N ARG A 68 -7.64 -1.13 -6.14
CA ARG A 68 -7.30 -1.82 -7.39
C ARG A 68 -5.79 -1.94 -7.62
N ILE A 69 -5.02 -0.99 -7.09
CA ILE A 69 -3.56 -1.00 -7.20
C ILE A 69 -2.89 -1.68 -6.00
N VAL A 70 -3.65 -1.99 -4.96
CA VAL A 70 -3.19 -2.73 -3.79
C VAL A 70 -3.29 -4.23 -4.07
N SER A 71 -2.15 -4.91 -4.03
CA SER A 71 -2.08 -6.37 -3.96
C SER A 71 -1.83 -6.78 -2.52
N LEU A 72 -2.87 -7.34 -1.91
CA LEU A 72 -2.82 -7.93 -0.59
C LEU A 72 -3.56 -9.28 -0.62
N PRO A 73 -2.95 -10.38 -0.15
CA PRO A 73 -3.65 -11.63 0.08
C PRO A 73 -4.64 -11.51 1.25
N GLU A 74 -5.71 -12.31 1.26
CA GLU A 74 -6.63 -12.32 2.40
C GLU A 74 -5.94 -12.80 3.68
N ILE A 75 -5.79 -11.90 4.66
CA ILE A 75 -5.17 -12.23 5.94
C ILE A 75 -6.26 -12.61 6.94
N ARG A 76 -6.17 -13.81 7.50
CA ARG A 76 -7.13 -14.33 8.49
C ARG A 76 -6.47 -14.71 9.80
N GLU A 77 -5.18 -14.46 9.93
CA GLU A 77 -4.35 -14.83 11.08
C GLU A 77 -3.59 -13.61 11.59
N THR A 78 -3.20 -13.64 12.86
CA THR A 78 -2.26 -12.66 13.41
C THR A 78 -0.86 -12.97 12.92
N GLY A 79 -0.16 -11.96 12.44
CA GLY A 79 1.18 -12.13 11.90
C GLY A 79 1.67 -10.89 11.16
N GLU A 80 2.89 -10.98 10.65
CA GLU A 80 3.50 -9.97 9.81
C GLU A 80 3.25 -10.30 8.35
N TYR A 81 2.67 -9.35 7.63
CA TYR A 81 2.31 -9.47 6.23
C TYR A 81 2.94 -8.32 5.46
N ILE A 82 3.23 -8.55 4.20
CA ILE A 82 3.77 -7.52 3.31
C ILE A 82 2.74 -7.33 2.21
N ALA A 83 2.33 -6.08 2.02
CA ALA A 83 1.46 -5.71 0.92
C ALA A 83 2.18 -4.83 -0.07
N GLU A 84 1.78 -4.94 -1.32
CA GLU A 84 2.41 -4.26 -2.43
C GLU A 84 1.43 -3.29 -3.06
N LEU A 85 1.84 -2.04 -3.20
CA LEU A 85 1.08 -0.97 -3.81
C LEU A 85 1.68 -0.61 -5.15
N LYS A 86 0.97 -0.93 -6.23
CA LYS A 86 1.37 -0.58 -7.60
C LYS A 86 0.91 0.83 -7.94
N LEU A 87 1.58 1.84 -7.38
CA LEU A 87 1.30 3.26 -7.63
C LEU A 87 1.44 3.61 -9.12
N HIS A 88 2.44 3.03 -9.79
CA HIS A 88 2.69 3.22 -11.20
C HIS A 88 3.16 1.88 -11.82
N PRO A 89 2.98 1.62 -13.13
CA PRO A 89 3.52 0.42 -13.80
C PRO A 89 5.02 0.19 -13.60
N GLU A 90 5.78 1.24 -13.28
CA GLU A 90 7.22 1.18 -12.99
C GLU A 90 7.56 1.43 -11.51
N VAL A 91 6.56 1.64 -10.66
CA VAL A 91 6.76 2.00 -9.25
C VAL A 91 5.82 1.20 -8.36
N THR A 92 6.42 0.30 -7.59
CA THR A 92 5.74 -0.51 -6.57
C THR A 92 6.26 -0.10 -5.21
N ALA A 93 5.38 0.15 -4.25
CA ALA A 93 5.74 0.39 -2.86
C ALA A 93 5.42 -0.85 -2.04
N GLN A 94 6.29 -1.20 -1.10
CA GLN A 94 6.07 -2.30 -0.17
C GLN A 94 5.75 -1.75 1.21
N VAL A 95 4.71 -2.26 1.84
CA VAL A 95 4.29 -1.87 3.18
C VAL A 95 4.15 -3.10 4.05
N ARG A 96 4.76 -3.08 5.24
CA ARG A 96 4.61 -4.18 6.20
C ARG A 96 3.43 -3.89 7.11
N LEU A 97 2.61 -4.91 7.32
CA LEU A 97 1.47 -4.90 8.21
C LEU A 97 1.69 -5.91 9.29
N ASN A 98 1.65 -5.45 10.53
CA ASN A 98 1.69 -6.32 11.69
C ASN A 98 0.27 -6.42 12.26
N VAL A 99 -0.33 -7.59 12.09
CA VAL A 99 -1.69 -7.89 12.56
C VAL A 99 -1.58 -8.52 13.94
N TYR A 100 -2.11 -7.85 14.95
CA TYR A 100 -2.14 -8.34 16.34
C TYR A 100 -3.57 -8.47 16.84
N ALA A 101 -3.80 -9.57 17.57
CA ALA A 101 -5.04 -9.81 18.29
C ALA A 101 -5.05 -9.01 19.60
N ASN A 102 -6.22 -8.44 19.91
CA ASN A 102 -6.57 -7.96 21.25
C ASN A 102 -7.59 -8.88 21.90
#